data_AF-A0A2N2LGL5-F1
#
_entry.id   AF-A0A2N2LGL5-F1
#
_cell.length_a   1.000
_cell.length_b   1.000
_cell.length_c   1.000
_cell.angle_alpha   90.00
_cell.angle_beta   90.00
_cell.angle_gamma   90.00
#
_symmetry.space_group_name_H-M   'P 1'
#
loop_
_entity.id
_entity.type
_entity.pdbx_description
1 polymer ?
#
loop_
_entity_poly.entity_id
_entity_poly.type
_entity_poly.pdbx_seq_one_letter_code
_entity_poly.pdbx_strand_id
1 'polypeptide(L)'
;PHASKSILDNIRDVARLDPKNLNNNIAFNVKVVPSAHETHQRIVDNIYSYVKTYSDLGGMQIQLNVVSSKTLRDAMEHPENYQNLLVRISGYNAYFVTLNRDMQMELIERAEFGI
;
A
#
# COMPACT_ATOMS: atom_id res chain seq x y z
N PRO A 1 11.25 3.93 -17.46
CA PRO A 1 11.43 3.49 -16.06
C PRO A 1 10.15 2.83 -15.54
N HIS A 2 10.14 1.50 -15.43
CA HIS A 2 9.02 0.77 -14.84
C HIS A 2 9.46 0.27 -13.47
N ALA A 3 8.62 0.49 -12.45
CA ALA A 3 8.86 -0.06 -11.13
C ALA A 3 8.93 -1.59 -11.19
N SER A 4 9.79 -2.20 -10.37
CA SER A 4 9.90 -3.66 -10.30
C SER A 4 8.56 -4.26 -9.87
N LYS A 5 8.23 -5.45 -10.41
CA LYS A 5 7.09 -6.24 -9.96
C LYS A 5 7.33 -6.89 -8.58
N SER A 6 8.57 -6.86 -8.09
CA SER A 6 8.96 -7.39 -6.78
C SER A 6 8.87 -6.30 -5.71
N ILE A 7 8.05 -6.51 -4.69
CA ILE A 7 7.99 -5.62 -3.52
C ILE A 7 9.36 -5.46 -2.85
N LEU A 8 10.18 -6.51 -2.84
CA LEU A 8 11.51 -6.49 -2.22
C LEU A 8 12.48 -5.56 -2.95
N ASP A 9 12.40 -5.48 -4.28
CA ASP A 9 13.23 -4.56 -5.05
C ASP A 9 12.83 -3.12 -4.77
N ASN A 10 11.52 -2.84 -4.76
CA ASN A 10 10.99 -1.52 -4.41
C ASN A 10 11.40 -1.09 -2.98
N ILE A 11 11.31 -2.01 -2.01
CA ILE A 11 11.76 -1.77 -0.62
C ILE A 11 13.25 -1.38 -0.58
N ARG A 12 14.11 -2.12 -1.31
CA ARG A 12 15.55 -1.83 -1.36
C ARG A 12 15.84 -0.50 -2.06
N ASP A 13 15.16 -0.21 -3.16
CA ASP A 13 15.39 1.01 -3.93
C ASP A 13 14.98 2.25 -3.14
N VAL A 14 13.83 2.23 -2.47
CA VAL A 14 13.36 3.35 -1.64
C VAL A 14 14.24 3.50 -0.39
N ALA A 15 14.70 2.40 0.23
CA ALA A 15 15.57 2.46 1.40
C ALA A 15 16.96 3.06 1.09
N ARG A 16 17.40 3.04 -0.18
CA ARG A 16 18.68 3.62 -0.62
C ARG A 16 18.63 5.14 -0.83
N LEU A 17 17.45 5.76 -0.77
CA LEU A 17 17.34 7.21 -0.91
C LEU A 17 18.09 7.91 0.23
N ASP A 18 18.88 8.93 -0.08
CA ASP A 18 19.66 9.67 0.92
C ASP A 18 18.73 10.53 1.79
N PRO A 19 18.58 10.22 3.10
CA PRO A 19 17.69 10.95 3.99
C PRO A 19 18.08 12.43 4.15
N LYS A 20 19.34 12.80 3.87
CA LYS A 20 19.80 14.21 3.93
C LYS A 20 19.06 15.10 2.94
N ASN A 21 18.60 14.53 1.82
CA ASN A 21 17.82 15.24 0.81
C ASN A 21 16.31 15.20 1.07
N LEU A 22 15.88 14.54 2.15
CA LEU A 22 14.48 14.24 2.49
C LEU A 22 14.13 14.78 3.89
N ASN A 23 14.47 16.05 4.13
CA ASN A 23 14.29 16.71 5.43
C ASN A 23 12.85 16.74 5.97
N ASN A 24 11.84 16.60 5.11
CA ASN A 24 10.42 16.53 5.50
C ASN A 24 9.82 15.11 5.41
N ASN A 25 10.68 14.07 5.48
CA ASN A 25 10.29 12.67 5.33
C ASN A 25 9.73 12.34 3.91
N ILE A 26 9.34 11.08 3.71
CA ILE A 26 8.72 10.56 2.50
C ILE A 26 7.46 9.79 2.84
N ALA A 27 6.64 9.52 1.82
CA ALA A 27 5.46 8.68 1.93
C ALA A 27 5.58 7.49 0.96
N PHE A 28 6.06 6.34 1.43
CA PHE A 28 6.15 5.14 0.59
C PHE A 28 4.88 4.32 0.68
N ASN A 29 4.05 4.40 -0.36
CA ASN A 29 2.76 3.72 -0.47
C ASN A 29 2.91 2.35 -1.12
N VAL A 30 2.47 1.30 -0.42
CA VAL A 30 2.50 -0.08 -0.94
C VAL A 30 1.11 -0.70 -0.78
N LYS A 31 0.51 -1.16 -1.88
CA LYS A 31 -0.75 -1.91 -1.85
C LYS A 31 -0.43 -3.40 -1.87
N VAL A 32 -0.90 -4.13 -0.85
CA VAL A 32 -0.67 -5.57 -0.69
C VAL A 32 -1.99 -6.33 -0.66
N VAL A 33 -2.02 -7.50 -1.27
CA VAL A 33 -3.20 -8.37 -1.30
C VAL A 33 -2.80 -9.77 -0.85
N PRO A 34 -3.11 -10.13 0.40
CA PRO A 34 -2.89 -11.48 0.89
C PRO A 34 -3.67 -12.51 0.09
N SER A 35 -3.10 -13.71 -0.05
CA SER A 35 -3.85 -14.85 -0.58
C SER A 35 -5.04 -15.20 0.31
N ALA A 36 -6.19 -15.54 -0.29
CA ALA A 36 -7.38 -15.97 0.44
C ALA A 36 -7.19 -17.28 1.22
N HIS A 37 -6.16 -18.06 0.89
CA HIS A 37 -5.81 -19.30 1.58
C HIS A 37 -4.78 -19.10 2.70
N GLU A 38 -4.27 -17.89 2.87
CA GLU A 38 -3.23 -17.62 3.85
C GLU A 38 -3.80 -17.45 5.26
N THR A 39 -3.10 -17.96 6.25
CA THR A 39 -3.50 -17.80 7.65
C THR A 39 -3.25 -16.36 8.10
N HIS A 40 -4.10 -15.84 8.99
CA HIS A 40 -3.91 -14.50 9.55
C HIS A 40 -2.49 -14.31 10.15
N GLN A 41 -1.99 -15.31 10.88
CA GLN A 41 -0.65 -15.25 11.47
C GLN A 41 0.44 -15.09 10.41
N ARG A 42 0.38 -15.86 9.31
CA ARG A 42 1.37 -15.75 8.23
C ARG A 42 1.31 -14.38 7.54
N ILE A 43 0.11 -13.83 7.34
CA ILE A 43 -0.06 -12.48 6.77
C ILE A 43 0.67 -11.45 7.66
N VAL A 44 0.45 -11.55 8.97
CA VAL A 44 1.12 -10.68 9.95
C VAL A 44 2.63 -10.87 9.93
N ASP A 45 3.13 -12.11 9.89
CA ASP A 45 4.56 -12.43 9.86
C ASP A 45 5.24 -11.90 8.58
N ASN A 46 4.55 -12.01 7.43
CA ASN A 46 5.03 -11.50 6.14
C ASN A 46 5.11 -9.97 6.17
N ILE A 47 4.04 -9.30 6.62
CA ILE A 47 4.02 -7.84 6.78
C ILE A 47 5.13 -7.37 7.74
N TYR A 48 5.27 -8.04 8.90
CA TYR A 48 6.32 -7.75 9.86
C TYR A 48 7.70 -7.87 9.22
N SER A 49 7.96 -8.94 8.46
CA SER A 49 9.24 -9.17 7.79
C SER A 49 9.56 -8.07 6.77
N TYR A 50 8.59 -7.61 5.99
CA TYR A 50 8.77 -6.50 5.05
C TYR A 50 9.10 -5.19 5.76
N VAL A 51 8.31 -4.82 6.78
CA VAL A 51 8.51 -3.57 7.53
C VAL A 51 9.84 -3.59 8.28
N LYS A 52 10.17 -4.70 8.94
CA LYS A 52 11.44 -4.88 9.64
C LYS A 52 12.61 -4.73 8.67
N THR A 53 12.57 -5.42 7.53
CA THR A 53 13.64 -5.34 6.52
C THR A 53 13.80 -3.92 5.98
N TYR A 54 12.71 -3.23 5.67
CA TYR A 54 12.77 -1.83 5.20
C TYR A 54 13.41 -0.91 6.25
N SER A 55 13.03 -1.07 7.53
CA SER A 55 13.62 -0.32 8.63
C SER A 55 15.10 -0.64 8.84
N ASP A 56 15.50 -1.91 8.80
CA ASP A 56 16.89 -2.34 8.94
C ASP A 56 17.78 -1.79 7.81
N LEU A 57 17.20 -1.56 6.62
CA LEU A 57 17.89 -0.97 5.47
C LEU A 57 17.97 0.57 5.51
N GLY A 58 17.46 1.21 6.57
CA GLY A 58 17.47 2.67 6.72
C GLY A 58 16.28 3.39 6.08
N GLY A 59 15.23 2.66 5.72
CA GLY A 59 13.99 3.23 5.21
C GLY A 59 13.32 4.19 6.21
N MET A 60 12.80 5.32 5.72
CA MET A 60 12.26 6.38 6.59
C MET A 60 10.79 6.15 6.98
N GLN A 61 9.94 5.80 6.02
CA GLN A 61 8.50 5.65 6.23
C GLN A 61 7.92 4.71 5.18
N ILE A 62 7.10 3.75 5.61
CA ILE A 62 6.33 2.86 4.74
C ILE A 62 4.89 2.80 5.25
N GLN A 63 3.92 2.78 4.33
CA GLN A 63 2.52 2.54 4.64
C GLN A 63 1.91 1.53 3.68
N LEU A 64 1.15 0.61 4.27
CA LEU A 64 0.55 -0.53 3.60
C LEU A 64 -0.95 -0.29 3.47
N ASN A 65 -1.49 -0.55 2.28
CA ASN A 65 -2.92 -0.63 2.03
C ASN A 65 -3.28 -2.09 1.71
N VAL A 66 -4.00 -2.75 2.62
CA VAL A 66 -4.36 -4.18 2.51
C VAL A 66 -5.76 -4.29 1.90
N VAL A 67 -5.87 -3.97 0.61
CA VAL A 67 -7.13 -3.97 -0.13
C VAL A 67 -6.88 -4.33 -1.59
N SER A 68 -7.77 -5.15 -2.17
CA SER A 68 -7.64 -5.54 -3.57
C SER A 68 -8.23 -4.50 -4.51
N SER A 69 -7.63 -4.36 -5.70
CA SER A 69 -8.17 -3.52 -6.77
C SER A 69 -9.56 -3.99 -7.23
N LYS A 70 -9.88 -5.28 -7.04
CA LYS A 70 -11.23 -5.82 -7.26
C LYS A 70 -12.23 -5.22 -6.25
N THR A 71 -11.90 -5.22 -4.96
CA THR A 71 -12.73 -4.62 -3.90
C THR A 71 -12.95 -3.13 -4.14
N LEU A 72 -11.92 -2.40 -4.55
CA LEU A 72 -12.05 -0.96 -4.84
C LEU A 72 -12.95 -0.69 -6.05
N ARG A 73 -12.89 -1.50 -7.11
CA ARG A 73 -13.80 -1.38 -8.26
C ARG A 73 -15.24 -1.69 -7.86
N ASP A 74 -15.45 -2.75 -7.09
CA ASP A 74 -16.77 -3.12 -6.57
C ASP A 74 -17.35 -1.99 -5.68
N ALA A 75 -16.50 -1.34 -4.87
CA ALA A 75 -16.89 -0.19 -4.07
C ALA A 75 -17.20 1.07 -4.89
N MET A 76 -16.72 1.19 -6.13
CA MET A 76 -17.14 2.25 -7.05
C MET A 76 -18.51 1.97 -7.68
N GLU A 77 -18.81 0.70 -7.96
CA GLU A 77 -20.07 0.26 -8.57
C GLU A 77 -21.21 0.18 -7.55
N HIS A 78 -20.89 -0.22 -6.32
CA HIS A 78 -21.83 -0.49 -5.23
C HIS A 78 -21.45 0.23 -3.92
N PRO A 79 -21.32 1.58 -3.91
CA PRO A 79 -20.82 2.34 -2.76
C PRO A 79 -21.63 2.14 -1.46
N GLU A 80 -22.93 1.80 -1.57
CA GLU A 80 -23.81 1.48 -0.45
C GLU A 80 -23.31 0.30 0.41
N ASN A 81 -22.59 -0.66 -0.20
CA ASN A 81 -22.04 -1.82 0.49
C ASN A 81 -20.70 -1.52 1.18
N TYR A 82 -20.09 -0.37 0.86
CA TYR A 82 -18.72 -0.02 1.24
C TYR A 82 -18.62 1.33 1.98
N GLN A 83 -19.70 1.78 2.61
CA GLN A 83 -19.73 3.07 3.34
C GLN A 83 -18.61 3.21 4.38
N ASN A 84 -18.18 2.11 4.98
CA ASN A 84 -17.14 2.08 6.00
C ASN A 84 -15.76 1.65 5.47
N LEU A 85 -15.59 1.53 4.14
CA LEU A 85 -14.31 1.14 3.55
C LEU A 85 -13.30 2.28 3.68
N LEU A 86 -12.38 2.13 4.63
CA LEU A 86 -11.25 3.03 4.82
C LEU A 86 -10.07 2.62 3.94
N VAL A 87 -9.46 3.59 3.28
CA VAL A 87 -8.27 3.42 2.43
C VAL A 87 -7.17 4.37 2.86
N ARG A 88 -5.92 3.95 2.64
CA ARG A 88 -4.73 4.77 2.85
C ARG A 88 -4.39 5.54 1.57
N ILE A 89 -4.31 6.86 1.65
CA ILE A 89 -3.92 7.73 0.52
C ILE A 89 -2.41 7.92 0.53
N SER A 90 -1.93 9.01 1.11
CA SER A 90 -0.52 9.32 1.32
C SER A 90 -0.43 10.09 2.64
N GLY A 91 -0.21 9.37 3.74
CA GLY A 91 -0.10 9.97 5.08
C GLY A 91 -1.42 10.11 5.86
N TYR A 92 -2.58 9.84 5.24
CA TYR A 92 -3.89 9.87 5.90
C TYR A 92 -4.83 8.77 5.41
N ASN A 93 -5.92 8.55 6.16
CA ASN A 93 -6.99 7.63 5.81
C ASN A 93 -8.24 8.42 5.40
N ALA A 94 -9.00 7.87 4.45
CA ALA A 94 -10.29 8.42 4.04
C ALA A 94 -11.28 7.30 3.72
N TYR A 95 -12.58 7.61 3.78
CA TYR A 95 -13.61 6.70 3.29
C TYR A 95 -13.60 6.69 1.77
N PHE A 96 -13.39 5.52 1.17
CA PHE A 96 -13.21 5.37 -0.27
C PHE A 96 -14.39 5.95 -1.06
N VAL A 97 -15.62 5.73 -0.58
CA VAL A 97 -16.85 6.21 -1.23
C VAL A 97 -17.02 7.74 -1.20
N THR A 98 -16.28 8.45 -0.34
CA THR A 98 -16.30 9.92 -0.26
C THR A 98 -15.26 10.59 -1.16
N LEU A 99 -14.38 9.81 -1.77
CA LEU A 99 -13.35 10.31 -2.68
C LEU A 99 -13.96 10.64 -4.03
N ASN A 100 -13.37 11.62 -4.73
CA ASN A 100 -13.72 11.85 -6.13
C ASN A 100 -13.23 10.69 -7.01
N ARG A 101 -13.81 10.58 -8.21
CA ARG A 101 -13.57 9.46 -9.13
C ARG A 101 -12.10 9.32 -9.53
N ASP A 102 -11.39 10.42 -9.73
CA ASP A 102 -9.98 10.40 -10.13
C ASP A 102 -9.09 9.83 -9.00
N MET A 103 -9.35 10.19 -7.75
CA MET A 103 -8.67 9.63 -6.60
C MET A 103 -8.97 8.14 -6.40
N GLN A 104 -10.22 7.72 -6.63
CA GLN A 104 -10.59 6.30 -6.57
C GLN A 104 -9.84 5.50 -7.64
N MET A 105 -9.77 6.01 -8.87
CA MET A 105 -9.04 5.40 -9.98
C MET A 105 -7.54 5.33 -9.70
N GLU A 106 -6.93 6.40 -9.16
CA GLU A 106 -5.52 6.42 -8.79
C GLU A 106 -5.17 5.29 -7.80
N LEU A 107 -6.00 5.08 -6.77
CA LEU A 107 -5.82 3.98 -5.82
C LEU A 107 -5.94 2.59 -6.47
N ILE A 108 -6.86 2.44 -7.43
CA ILE A 108 -7.06 1.20 -8.19
C ILE A 108 -5.84 0.91 -9.07
N GLU A 109 -5.28 1.94 -9.72
CA GLU A 109 -4.17 1.82 -10.67
C GLU A 109 -2.80 1.62 -10.02
N ARG A 110 -2.65 1.96 -8.73
CA ARG A 110 -1.42 1.66 -7.97
C ARG A 110 -1.05 0.18 -8.09
N ALA A 111 0.25 -0.09 -8.18
CA ALA A 111 0.80 -1.44 -8.20
C ALA A 111 0.31 -2.26 -7.00
N GLU A 112 -0.06 -3.51 -7.26
CA GLU A 112 -0.59 -4.46 -6.29
C GLU A 112 0.40 -5.62 -6.13
N PHE A 113 0.75 -5.95 -4.89
CA PHE A 113 1.69 -7.03 -4.58
C PHE A 113 1.01 -8.14 -3.78
N GLY A 114 1.10 -9.38 -4.28
CA GLY A 114 0.69 -10.56 -3.51
C GLY A 114 1.67 -10.84 -2.37
N ILE A 115 1.14 -11.15 -1.19
CA ILE A 115 1.93 -11.50 0.00
C ILE A 115 1.37 -12.72 0.72
#